data_AF-A0A1M6NP16-F1
#
_entry.id   AF-A0A1M6NP16-F1
#
_cell.length_a   1.000
_cell.length_b   1.000
_cell.length_c   1.000
_cell.angle_alpha   90.00
_cell.angle_beta   90.00
_cell.angle_gamma   90.00
#
_symmetry.space_group_name_H-M   'P 1'
#
loop_
_entity.id
_entity.type
_entity.pdbx_description
1 polymer ?
#
loop_
_entity_poly.entity_id
_entity_poly.type
_entity_poly.pdbx_seq_one_letter_code
_entity_poly.pdbx_strand_id
1 'polypeptide(L)'
;MKTMKLSMLLFFALGTVLISCDKEGPEGPMGPQGPQGEQGPQGEDGEDGEDGEDGNANVLSSDWFDISWSSSPATFGYHDEPAPDVTDQILEDSVVLVYFETSPFVYPLPLTWTATITVNYALQAGQIRIYFRADTDFWPPAGRARYVIIPSSSESGKAESLNYSKMSYQEVMDHFGLDY
;
A
#
# COMPACT_ATOMS: atom_id res chain seq x y z
N MET A 1 42.25 -95.96 58.27
CA MET A 1 41.65 -94.74 58.86
C MET A 1 42.24 -93.50 58.19
N LYS A 2 41.48 -92.77 57.36
CA LYS A 2 41.38 -91.28 57.35
C LYS A 2 40.67 -90.66 56.13
N THR A 3 40.36 -91.39 55.07
CA THR A 3 39.78 -90.79 53.83
C THR A 3 38.28 -91.00 53.61
N MET A 4 37.62 -91.91 54.35
CA MET A 4 36.19 -92.25 54.13
C MET A 4 35.16 -91.38 54.89
N LYS A 5 35.58 -90.39 55.69
CA LYS A 5 34.64 -89.49 56.41
C LYS A 5 34.47 -88.11 55.76
N LEU A 6 35.40 -87.69 54.89
CA LEU A 6 35.36 -86.38 54.23
C LEU A 6 34.48 -86.38 52.97
N SER A 7 34.37 -87.53 52.29
CA SER A 7 33.55 -87.69 51.08
C SER A 7 32.04 -87.71 51.36
N MET A 8 31.61 -88.03 52.58
CA MET A 8 30.18 -88.08 52.94
C MET A 8 29.65 -86.72 53.41
N LEU A 9 30.50 -85.81 53.90
CA LEU A 9 30.13 -84.43 54.20
C LEU A 9 30.01 -83.55 52.94
N LEU A 10 30.78 -83.86 51.89
CA LEU A 10 30.75 -83.08 50.65
C LEU A 10 29.47 -83.34 49.82
N PHE A 11 28.90 -84.55 49.91
CA PHE A 11 27.61 -84.88 49.27
C PHE A 11 26.40 -84.36 50.05
N PHE A 12 26.53 -84.08 51.35
CA PHE A 12 25.44 -83.51 52.17
C PHE A 12 25.34 -81.97 52.03
N ALA A 13 26.45 -81.29 51.72
CA ALA A 13 26.48 -79.84 51.47
C ALA A 13 26.03 -79.43 50.06
N LEU A 14 26.01 -80.37 49.10
CA LEU A 14 25.58 -80.11 47.71
C LEU A 14 24.08 -80.35 47.49
N GLY A 15 23.39 -80.98 48.45
CA GLY A 15 21.95 -81.28 48.37
C GLY A 15 21.02 -80.15 48.80
N THR A 16 21.53 -79.13 49.51
CA THR A 16 20.69 -78.03 50.05
C THR A 16 20.58 -76.82 49.12
N VAL A 17 21.27 -76.81 47.98
CA VAL A 17 21.29 -75.66 47.05
C VAL A 17 20.21 -75.75 45.97
N LEU A 18 19.50 -76.89 45.83
CA LEU A 18 18.57 -77.13 44.72
C LEU A 18 17.07 -76.97 45.03
N ILE A 19 16.70 -76.38 46.19
CA ILE A 19 15.28 -76.22 46.59
C ILE A 19 14.84 -74.75 46.74
N SER A 20 15.67 -73.76 46.40
CA SER A 20 15.24 -72.35 46.35
C SER A 20 14.82 -71.97 44.92
N CYS A 21 13.66 -72.50 44.50
CA CYS A 21 12.89 -72.00 43.37
C CYS A 21 11.53 -71.56 43.91
N ASP A 22 11.50 -70.37 44.52
CA ASP A 22 10.25 -69.69 44.86
C ASP A 22 9.78 -68.86 43.66
N LYS A 23 8.73 -69.39 43.02
CA LYS A 23 7.65 -68.72 42.26
C LYS A 23 8.00 -67.41 41.54
N GLU A 24 8.06 -67.46 40.21
CA GLU A 24 7.76 -66.29 39.37
C GLU A 24 6.37 -65.76 39.73
N GLY A 25 6.33 -64.55 40.31
CA GLY A 25 5.08 -63.86 40.62
C GLY A 25 4.30 -63.52 39.35
N PRO A 26 2.98 -63.27 39.45
CA PRO A 26 2.19 -62.84 38.30
C PRO A 26 2.79 -61.58 37.68
N GLU A 27 2.79 -61.50 36.35
CA GLU A 27 3.23 -60.32 35.60
C GLU A 27 2.50 -59.08 36.13
N GLY A 28 3.27 -58.03 36.43
CA GLY A 28 2.73 -56.81 37.01
C GLY A 28 1.70 -56.14 36.09
N PRO A 29 0.76 -55.37 36.64
CA PRO A 29 -0.22 -54.66 35.82
C PRO A 29 0.48 -53.70 34.84
N MET A 30 -0.08 -53.57 33.63
CA MET A 30 0.37 -52.58 32.65
C MET A 30 0.39 -51.18 33.29
N GLY A 31 1.50 -50.46 33.11
CA GLY A 31 1.65 -49.11 33.63
C GLY A 31 0.56 -48.15 33.11
N PRO A 32 0.26 -47.07 33.84
CA PRO A 32 -0.70 -46.07 33.37
C PRO A 32 -0.24 -45.43 32.05
N GLN A 33 -1.22 -45.07 31.20
CA GLN A 33 -0.94 -44.30 29.98
C GLN A 33 -0.25 -42.98 30.33
N GLY A 34 0.78 -42.61 29.56
CA GLY A 34 1.49 -41.36 29.78
C GLY A 34 0.58 -40.13 29.62
N PRO A 35 0.92 -39.00 30.24
CA PRO A 35 0.16 -37.76 30.09
C PRO A 35 0.12 -37.31 28.63
N GLN A 36 -0.97 -36.65 28.24
CA GLN A 36 -1.06 -35.98 26.93
C GLN A 36 0.02 -34.90 26.83
N GLY A 37 0.67 -34.79 25.67
CA GLY A 37 1.67 -33.76 25.43
C GLY A 37 1.11 -32.35 25.59
N GLU A 38 1.96 -31.43 26.03
CA GLU A 38 1.59 -30.01 26.17
C GLU A 38 1.21 -29.41 24.81
N GLN A 39 0.27 -28.47 24.82
CA GLN A 39 -0.08 -27.71 23.63
C GLN A 39 1.13 -26.88 23.21
N GLY A 40 1.42 -26.85 21.90
CA GLY A 40 2.52 -26.04 21.36
C GLY A 40 2.34 -24.55 21.67
N PRO A 41 3.44 -23.77 21.66
CA PRO A 41 3.37 -22.33 21.86
C PRO A 41 2.50 -21.68 20.76
N GLN A 42 1.86 -20.57 21.10
CA GLN A 42 1.21 -19.71 20.12
C GLN A 42 2.26 -19.18 19.13
N GLY A 43 1.91 -19.09 17.85
CA GLY A 43 2.79 -18.50 16.83
C GLY A 43 3.08 -17.02 17.14
N GLU A 44 4.22 -16.54 16.67
CA GLU A 44 4.57 -15.12 16.77
C GLU A 44 3.60 -14.27 15.94
N ASP A 45 3.36 -13.04 16.39
CA ASP A 45 2.58 -12.07 15.62
C ASP A 45 3.31 -11.77 14.30
N GLY A 46 2.57 -11.62 13.20
CA GLY A 46 3.16 -11.25 11.92
C GLY A 46 3.79 -9.86 11.98
N GLU A 47 4.83 -9.63 11.18
CA GLU A 47 5.44 -8.31 11.05
C GLU A 47 4.43 -7.31 10.46
N ASP A 48 4.50 -6.06 10.93
CA ASP A 48 3.73 -4.97 10.33
C ASP A 48 4.12 -4.84 8.84
N GLY A 49 3.13 -4.60 7.98
CA GLY A 49 3.40 -4.35 6.56
C GLY A 49 4.25 -3.09 6.37
N GLU A 50 5.06 -3.06 5.31
CA GLU A 50 5.83 -1.86 4.96
C GLU A 50 4.90 -0.66 4.69
N ASP A 51 5.34 0.54 5.12
CA ASP A 51 4.67 1.78 4.77
C ASP A 51 4.64 1.92 3.23
N GLY A 52 3.51 2.35 2.68
CA GLY A 52 3.41 2.63 1.25
C GLY A 52 4.35 3.76 0.83
N GLU A 53 4.89 3.72 -0.39
CA GLU A 53 5.77 4.78 -0.91
C GLU A 53 5.06 6.14 -0.92
N ASP A 54 5.79 7.20 -0.54
CA ASP A 54 5.30 8.57 -0.60
C ASP A 54 4.97 8.94 -2.06
N GLY A 55 3.68 9.19 -2.34
CA GLY A 55 3.26 9.68 -3.65
C GLY A 55 3.80 11.09 -3.91
N ASN A 56 4.72 11.25 -4.86
CA ASN A 56 5.11 12.58 -5.32
C ASN A 56 4.03 13.10 -6.29
N ALA A 57 3.35 14.17 -5.91
CA ALA A 57 2.62 15.00 -6.87
C ALA A 57 3.59 16.09 -7.32
N ASN A 58 4.22 15.93 -8.48
CA ASN A 58 5.08 16.95 -9.11
C ASN A 58 4.25 18.17 -9.57
N VAL A 59 3.63 18.89 -8.64
CA VAL A 59 2.79 20.06 -8.93
C VAL A 59 3.66 21.18 -9.49
N LEU A 60 3.36 21.62 -10.71
CA LEU A 60 4.02 22.73 -11.39
C LEU A 60 3.12 23.96 -11.30
N SER A 61 3.66 25.10 -10.90
CA SER A 61 2.94 26.38 -10.88
C SER A 61 3.68 27.38 -11.75
N SER A 62 2.96 28.10 -12.60
CA SER A 62 3.50 29.25 -13.31
C SER A 62 3.71 30.43 -12.35
N ASP A 63 4.54 31.38 -12.77
CA ASP A 63 4.49 32.75 -12.26
C ASP A 63 3.18 33.44 -12.64
N TRP A 64 2.88 34.58 -11.99
CA TRP A 64 1.79 35.45 -12.41
C TRP A 64 2.19 36.25 -13.65
N PHE A 65 1.31 36.26 -14.66
CA PHE A 65 1.50 37.03 -15.90
C PHE A 65 0.33 38.00 -16.12
N ASP A 66 0.63 39.15 -16.74
CA ASP A 66 -0.36 40.19 -17.02
C ASP A 66 -1.22 39.82 -18.23
N ILE A 67 -2.54 40.03 -18.10
CA ILE A 67 -3.47 39.70 -19.18
C ILE A 67 -3.61 40.89 -20.14
N SER A 68 -3.28 40.64 -21.40
CA SER A 68 -3.50 41.57 -22.51
C SER A 68 -4.55 40.99 -23.46
N TRP A 69 -5.75 41.57 -23.42
CA TRP A 69 -6.90 41.11 -24.21
C TRP A 69 -6.79 41.52 -25.69
N SER A 70 -7.18 40.62 -26.59
CA SER A 70 -7.46 40.96 -27.98
C SER A 70 -8.55 42.04 -28.08
N SER A 71 -8.46 42.93 -29.07
CA SER A 71 -9.20 44.20 -29.11
C SER A 71 -10.56 44.18 -29.82
N SER A 72 -11.00 43.07 -30.43
CA SER A 72 -12.28 43.02 -31.16
C SER A 72 -12.79 41.59 -31.36
N PRO A 73 -14.11 41.33 -31.25
CA PRO A 73 -15.20 42.25 -30.88
C PRO A 73 -15.23 42.58 -29.38
N ALA A 74 -15.91 43.65 -28.95
CA ALA A 74 -15.97 44.02 -27.52
C ALA A 74 -16.72 43.01 -26.61
N THR A 75 -17.42 42.05 -27.22
CA THR A 75 -18.11 40.95 -26.54
C THR A 75 -17.26 39.70 -26.36
N PHE A 76 -16.07 39.65 -26.96
CA PHE A 76 -15.15 38.52 -26.87
C PHE A 76 -13.71 38.98 -26.98
N GLY A 77 -12.88 38.56 -26.04
CA GLY A 77 -11.45 38.71 -26.17
C GLY A 77 -10.70 37.59 -25.50
N TYR A 78 -9.47 37.40 -25.94
CA TYR A 78 -8.61 36.34 -25.46
C TYR A 78 -7.18 36.84 -25.25
N HIS A 79 -6.45 36.10 -24.44
CA HIS A 79 -5.03 36.20 -24.21
C HIS A 79 -4.45 34.80 -24.33
N ASP A 80 -3.39 34.67 -25.13
CA ASP A 80 -2.70 33.41 -25.36
C ASP A 80 -1.35 33.44 -24.65
N GLU A 81 -1.21 32.64 -23.60
CA GLU A 81 0.02 32.52 -22.82
C GLU A 81 0.81 31.28 -23.27
N PRO A 82 2.09 31.42 -23.68
CA PRO A 82 2.96 30.28 -23.92
C PRO A 82 3.11 29.41 -22.66
N ALA A 83 2.83 28.12 -22.79
CA ALA A 83 2.88 27.16 -21.69
C ALA A 83 3.49 25.84 -22.19
N PRO A 84 4.83 25.77 -22.37
CA PRO A 84 5.50 24.59 -22.93
C PRO A 84 5.31 23.33 -22.09
N ASP A 85 5.06 23.48 -20.78
CA ASP A 85 4.80 22.37 -19.86
C ASP A 85 3.41 21.75 -20.06
N VAL A 86 2.49 22.43 -20.74
CA VAL A 86 1.20 21.85 -21.17
C VAL A 86 1.46 21.00 -22.40
N THR A 87 1.88 19.75 -22.21
CA THR A 87 2.12 18.78 -23.28
C THR A 87 0.84 18.01 -23.63
N ASP A 88 0.83 17.24 -24.73
CA ASP A 88 -0.29 16.35 -25.06
C ASP A 88 -0.59 15.34 -23.95
N GLN A 89 0.43 14.91 -23.21
CA GLN A 89 0.25 14.03 -22.06
C GLN A 89 -0.54 14.73 -20.95
N ILE A 90 -0.15 15.96 -20.59
CA ILE A 90 -0.85 16.75 -19.57
C ILE A 90 -2.32 16.99 -19.93
N LEU A 91 -2.64 17.11 -21.21
CA LEU A 91 -4.03 17.26 -21.65
C LEU A 91 -4.87 15.98 -21.48
N GLU A 92 -4.23 14.81 -21.52
CA GLU A 92 -4.91 13.51 -21.47
C GLU A 92 -5.09 13.00 -20.03
N ASP A 93 -4.07 13.16 -19.19
CA ASP A 93 -4.01 12.49 -17.89
C ASP A 93 -4.00 13.44 -16.68
N SER A 94 -3.79 14.74 -16.89
CA SER A 94 -3.49 15.67 -15.80
C SER A 94 -4.59 16.70 -15.54
N VAL A 95 -4.53 17.32 -14.36
CA VAL A 95 -5.42 18.43 -14.00
C VAL A 95 -4.66 19.75 -14.18
N VAL A 96 -5.25 20.68 -14.92
CA VAL A 96 -4.74 22.06 -15.03
C VAL A 96 -5.75 23.02 -14.42
N LEU A 97 -5.32 23.81 -13.44
CA LEU A 97 -6.12 24.84 -12.79
C LEU A 97 -5.61 26.21 -13.21
N VAL A 98 -6.50 27.11 -13.62
CA VAL A 98 -6.15 28.48 -13.97
C VAL A 98 -6.82 29.44 -12.98
N TYR A 99 -6.04 30.39 -12.47
CA TYR A 99 -6.49 31.42 -11.56
C TYR A 99 -6.35 32.80 -12.20
N PHE A 100 -7.32 33.67 -11.94
CA PHE A 100 -7.35 35.05 -12.43
C PHE A 100 -7.42 36.01 -11.23
N GLU A 101 -6.50 36.96 -11.18
CA GLU A 101 -6.42 37.99 -10.14
C GLU A 101 -6.95 39.32 -10.66
N THR A 102 -7.95 39.86 -9.96
CA THR A 102 -8.30 41.28 -10.00
C THR A 102 -8.02 41.84 -8.62
N SER A 103 -6.88 42.51 -8.45
CA SER A 103 -6.39 42.94 -7.13
C SER A 103 -7.50 43.63 -6.31
N PRO A 104 -7.74 43.21 -5.06
CA PRO A 104 -6.93 42.28 -4.25
C PRO A 104 -7.35 40.80 -4.33
N PHE A 105 -8.31 40.43 -5.18
CA PHE A 105 -8.94 39.11 -5.16
C PHE A 105 -8.38 38.18 -6.22
N VAL A 106 -8.23 36.91 -5.86
CA VAL A 106 -7.86 35.80 -6.75
C VAL A 106 -9.04 34.85 -6.88
N TYR A 107 -9.43 34.56 -8.12
CA TYR A 107 -10.54 33.68 -8.44
C TYR A 107 -10.07 32.48 -9.26
N PRO A 108 -10.55 31.25 -8.98
CA PRO A 108 -10.41 30.16 -9.93
C PRO A 108 -11.27 30.44 -11.16
N LEU A 109 -10.82 30.01 -12.33
CA LEU A 109 -11.63 29.99 -13.55
C LEU A 109 -12.36 28.64 -13.69
N PRO A 110 -13.59 28.61 -14.24
CA PRO A 110 -14.31 29.75 -14.81
C PRO A 110 -14.90 30.70 -13.76
N LEU A 111 -14.95 31.98 -14.09
CA LEU A 111 -15.50 33.05 -13.25
C LEU A 111 -16.60 33.78 -14.00
N THR A 112 -17.72 34.04 -13.32
CA THR A 112 -18.82 34.85 -13.85
C THR A 112 -18.98 36.12 -13.02
N TRP A 113 -19.00 37.28 -13.69
CA TRP A 113 -19.39 38.55 -13.09
C TRP A 113 -20.76 39.00 -13.61
N THR A 114 -21.54 39.62 -12.72
CA THR A 114 -22.82 40.29 -13.03
C THR A 114 -23.82 39.47 -13.86
N ALA A 115 -23.66 38.14 -13.89
CA ALA A 115 -24.42 37.17 -14.71
C ALA A 115 -24.31 37.32 -16.24
N THR A 116 -23.57 38.30 -16.75
CA THR A 116 -23.49 38.63 -18.19
C THR A 116 -22.11 38.44 -18.78
N ILE A 117 -21.10 38.21 -17.94
CA ILE A 117 -19.70 38.13 -18.35
C ILE A 117 -19.08 36.90 -17.73
N THR A 118 -18.42 36.11 -18.57
CA THR A 118 -17.70 34.92 -18.15
C THR A 118 -16.24 35.03 -18.58
N VAL A 119 -15.33 34.63 -17.70
CA VAL A 119 -13.92 34.40 -18.02
C VAL A 119 -13.66 32.91 -17.89
N ASN A 120 -13.08 32.32 -18.92
CA ASN A 120 -12.80 30.91 -19.06
C ASN A 120 -11.38 30.72 -19.58
N TYR A 121 -10.95 29.47 -19.63
CA TYR A 121 -9.71 29.09 -20.29
C TYR A 121 -9.92 27.87 -21.18
N ALA A 122 -9.04 27.72 -22.16
CA ALA A 122 -8.91 26.54 -23.00
C ALA A 122 -7.42 26.17 -23.05
N LEU A 123 -7.17 24.86 -23.15
CA LEU A 123 -5.83 24.31 -23.17
C LEU A 123 -5.52 23.80 -24.58
N GLN A 124 -4.29 24.03 -25.02
CA GLN A 124 -3.71 23.43 -26.21
C GLN A 124 -2.26 23.07 -25.88
N ALA A 125 -1.70 22.04 -26.52
CA ALA A 125 -0.30 21.71 -26.30
C ALA A 125 0.59 22.94 -26.57
N GLY A 126 1.41 23.31 -25.57
CA GLY A 126 2.29 24.47 -25.59
C GLY A 126 1.65 25.81 -25.26
N GLN A 127 0.35 25.89 -24.96
CA GLN A 127 -0.35 27.16 -24.79
C GLN A 127 -1.61 27.06 -23.91
N ILE A 128 -1.84 28.09 -23.10
CA ILE A 128 -3.14 28.30 -22.44
C ILE A 128 -3.78 29.56 -23.01
N ARG A 129 -5.02 29.42 -23.48
CA ARG A 129 -5.85 30.56 -23.86
C ARG A 129 -6.77 30.92 -22.70
N ILE A 130 -6.70 32.17 -22.22
CA ILE A 130 -7.70 32.75 -21.33
C ILE A 130 -8.61 33.63 -22.17
N TYR A 131 -9.92 33.47 -22.06
CA TYR A 131 -10.86 34.24 -22.86
C TYR A 131 -12.08 34.66 -22.06
N PHE A 132 -12.64 35.81 -22.40
CA PHE A 132 -13.93 36.25 -21.88
C PHE A 132 -15.02 36.21 -22.94
N ARG A 133 -16.26 36.08 -22.50
CA ARG A 133 -17.47 36.29 -23.31
C ARG A 133 -18.43 37.17 -22.53
N ALA A 134 -19.05 38.12 -23.23
CA ALA A 134 -20.06 39.02 -22.71
C ALA A 134 -21.27 39.10 -23.66
N ASP A 135 -22.47 39.28 -23.09
CA ASP A 135 -23.71 39.41 -23.87
C ASP A 135 -23.82 40.75 -24.62
N THR A 136 -23.16 41.79 -24.09
CA THR A 136 -23.11 43.14 -24.65
C THR A 136 -21.69 43.67 -24.63
N ASP A 137 -21.44 44.75 -25.38
CA ASP A 137 -20.14 45.42 -25.39
C ASP A 137 -19.64 45.68 -23.96
N PHE A 138 -18.42 45.24 -23.69
CA PHE A 138 -17.83 45.30 -22.38
C PHE A 138 -16.37 45.74 -22.45
N TRP A 139 -15.91 46.43 -21.40
CA TRP A 139 -14.50 46.73 -21.23
C TRP A 139 -13.86 45.63 -20.39
N PRO A 140 -13.01 44.78 -20.96
CA PRO A 140 -12.56 43.59 -20.27
C PRO A 140 -11.78 43.92 -19.00
N PRO A 141 -11.84 43.04 -17.98
CA PRO A 141 -11.22 43.32 -16.69
C PRO A 141 -9.70 43.27 -16.85
N ALA A 142 -9.02 44.30 -16.36
CA ALA A 142 -7.58 44.23 -16.17
C ALA A 142 -7.27 43.24 -15.05
N GLY A 143 -6.23 42.43 -15.23
CA GLY A 143 -5.85 41.43 -14.24
C GLY A 143 -4.62 40.65 -14.64
N ARG A 144 -4.25 39.71 -13.78
CA ARG A 144 -3.16 38.76 -13.98
C ARG A 144 -3.70 37.35 -13.91
N ALA A 145 -2.99 36.39 -14.47
CA ALA A 145 -3.33 34.99 -14.31
C ALA A 145 -2.11 34.16 -13.93
N ARG A 146 -2.39 32.97 -13.41
CA ARG A 146 -1.41 31.89 -13.24
C ARG A 146 -2.10 30.56 -13.50
N TYR A 147 -1.32 29.55 -13.85
CA TYR A 147 -1.82 28.19 -13.95
C TYR A 147 -1.02 27.24 -13.06
N VAL A 148 -1.67 26.16 -12.65
CA VAL A 148 -1.10 25.07 -11.86
C VAL A 148 -1.41 23.77 -12.58
N ILE A 149 -0.38 23.00 -12.88
CA ILE A 149 -0.47 21.67 -13.44
C ILE A 149 -0.27 20.68 -12.29
N ILE A 150 -1.22 19.77 -12.14
CA ILE A 150 -1.14 18.64 -11.24
C ILE A 150 -1.07 17.41 -12.14
N PRO A 151 0.15 16.93 -12.45
CA PRO A 151 0.33 15.75 -13.27
C PRO A 151 -0.36 14.54 -12.62
N SER A 152 -0.91 13.62 -13.42
CA SER A 152 -1.26 12.32 -12.86
C SER A 152 0.01 11.62 -12.40
N SER A 153 0.07 11.18 -11.14
CA SER A 153 0.99 10.13 -10.76
C SER A 153 0.46 8.82 -11.31
N SER A 154 1.27 8.10 -12.09
CA SER A 154 0.99 6.68 -12.44
C SER A 154 0.87 5.81 -11.18
N GLU A 155 1.48 6.27 -10.09
CA GLU A 155 1.32 5.74 -8.75
C GLU A 155 0.08 6.38 -8.10
N SER A 156 -1.10 5.83 -8.40
CA SER A 156 -2.18 5.92 -7.42
C SER A 156 -1.66 5.21 -6.17
N GLY A 157 -1.27 5.96 -5.13
CA GLY A 157 -0.74 5.42 -3.85
C GLY A 157 -1.71 4.50 -3.08
N LYS A 158 -2.83 4.09 -3.68
CA LYS A 158 -3.37 2.76 -3.37
C LYS A 158 -2.59 1.76 -4.21
N ALA A 159 -1.51 1.23 -3.63
CA ALA A 159 -1.16 -0.17 -3.89
C ALA A 159 -2.48 -0.92 -4.06
N GLU A 160 -2.70 -1.54 -5.22
CA GLU A 160 -3.86 -2.42 -5.40
C GLU A 160 -3.96 -3.23 -4.12
N SER A 161 -5.04 -3.07 -3.34
CA SER A 161 -5.21 -3.85 -2.14
C SER A 161 -5.24 -5.29 -2.63
N LEU A 162 -4.12 -6.00 -2.51
CA LEU A 162 -3.96 -7.33 -3.06
C LEU A 162 -5.10 -8.14 -2.49
N ASN A 163 -6.02 -8.54 -3.36
CA ASN A 163 -7.21 -9.24 -2.92
C ASN A 163 -6.82 -10.69 -2.71
N TYR A 164 -6.33 -11.00 -1.51
CA TYR A 164 -5.88 -12.34 -1.13
C TYR A 164 -6.98 -13.40 -1.30
N SER A 165 -8.27 -13.01 -1.29
CA SER A 165 -9.39 -13.93 -1.56
C SER A 165 -9.48 -14.39 -3.02
N LYS A 166 -8.71 -13.78 -3.93
CA LYS A 166 -8.62 -14.16 -5.34
C LYS A 166 -7.31 -14.88 -5.70
N MET A 167 -6.38 -15.01 -4.75
CA MET A 167 -5.11 -15.71 -4.94
C MET A 167 -5.26 -17.18 -4.54
N SER A 168 -4.51 -18.05 -5.22
CA SER A 168 -4.32 -19.43 -4.77
C SER A 168 -3.46 -19.49 -3.51
N TYR A 169 -3.55 -20.59 -2.76
CA TYR A 169 -2.72 -20.81 -1.58
C TYR A 169 -1.22 -20.65 -1.87
N GLN A 170 -0.75 -21.16 -3.03
CA GLN A 170 0.64 -21.08 -3.44
C GLN A 170 1.07 -19.62 -3.69
N GLU A 171 0.24 -18.84 -4.39
CA GLU A 171 0.50 -17.41 -4.64
C GLU A 171 0.52 -16.58 -3.36
N VAL A 172 -0.33 -16.92 -2.37
CA VAL A 172 -0.30 -16.28 -1.05
C VAL A 172 0.98 -16.64 -0.30
N MET A 173 1.36 -17.93 -0.28
CA MET A 173 2.56 -18.37 0.42
C MET A 173 3.83 -17.80 -0.22
N ASP A 174 3.91 -17.75 -1.55
CA ASP A 174 5.01 -17.10 -2.29
C ASP A 174 5.09 -15.60 -1.96
N HIS A 175 3.94 -14.91 -1.90
CA HIS A 175 3.87 -13.48 -1.57
C HIS A 175 4.42 -13.18 -0.17
N PHE A 176 4.16 -14.06 0.80
CA PHE A 176 4.65 -13.91 2.17
C PHE A 176 5.98 -14.64 2.44
N GLY A 177 6.62 -15.23 1.42
CA GLY A 177 7.89 -15.95 1.56
C GLY A 177 7.81 -17.17 2.50
N LEU A 178 6.64 -17.81 2.57
CA LEU A 178 6.38 -18.96 3.43
C LEU A 178 6.62 -20.27 2.67
N ASP A 179 7.25 -21.26 3.31
CA ASP A 179 7.43 -22.60 2.75
C ASP A 179 6.12 -23.41 2.76
N TYR A 180 5.85 -24.17 1.69
CA TYR A 180 4.68 -25.06 1.55
C TYR A 180 4.95 -26.33 0.73
#